data_AF-A0A960JYF5-F1
#
_entry.id   AF-A0A960JYF5-F1
#
_cell.length_a   1.000
_cell.length_b   1.000
_cell.length_c   1.000
_cell.angle_alpha   90.00
_cell.angle_beta   90.00
_cell.angle_gamma   90.00
#
_symmetry.space_group_name_H-M   'P 1'
#
loop_
_entity.id
_entity.type
_entity.pdbx_description
1 polymer ?
#
loop_
_entity_poly.entity_id
_entity_poly.type
_entity_poly.pdbx_seq_one_letter_code
_entity_poly.pdbx_strand_id
1 'polypeptide(L)'
;ACHEGYPGHHVYNALLEQHLVRERGFQEFSVYPLFSPQSLLAEGTANYGIRVAFPEGERLEFERDVLFPLAGIDPQKAGGYYQALDILRGLRYAGNEAARAYLDGRIDAQEAAAWLERFALSPLDRAEQRVRFFDRYRSYVINYNLGEDLVAAYVEATAGPAGDADRRWQVFKELLSTPRLPSGLVPPS
;
A
#
# COMPACT_ATOMS: atom_id res chain seq x y z
N ALA A 1 -9.66 6.76 4.59
CA ALA A 1 -9.32 8.20 4.67
C ALA A 1 -7.81 8.43 4.54
N CYS A 2 -6.95 7.77 5.31
CA CYS A 2 -5.50 8.04 5.29
C CYS A 2 -4.81 7.79 3.95
N HIS A 3 -5.12 6.68 3.28
CA HIS A 3 -4.53 6.34 1.98
C HIS A 3 -4.71 7.46 0.94
N GLU A 4 -5.91 8.04 0.85
CA GLU A 4 -6.19 9.13 -0.08
C GLU A 4 -5.80 10.51 0.45
N GLY A 5 -5.87 10.70 1.77
CA GLY A 5 -5.71 11.98 2.46
C GLY A 5 -4.39 12.09 3.20
N TYR A 6 -4.46 12.15 4.54
CA TYR A 6 -3.30 12.29 5.40
C TYR A 6 -2.90 10.95 6.05
N PRO A 7 -1.64 10.48 5.92
CA PRO A 7 -0.53 11.09 5.20
C PRO A 7 -0.30 10.51 3.79
N GLY A 8 -1.34 9.99 3.13
CA GLY A 8 -1.25 9.30 1.84
C GLY A 8 -1.20 10.22 0.60
N HIS A 9 -1.94 9.87 -0.45
CA HIS A 9 -1.81 10.48 -1.79
C HIS A 9 -1.88 12.00 -1.81
N HIS A 10 -2.82 12.60 -1.07
CA HIS A 10 -2.91 14.06 -1.00
C HIS A 10 -1.61 14.68 -0.46
N VAL A 11 -1.07 14.15 0.63
CA VAL A 11 0.18 14.66 1.23
C VAL A 11 1.37 14.40 0.30
N TYR A 12 1.46 13.22 -0.31
CA TYR A 12 2.50 12.91 -1.29
C TYR A 12 2.52 13.93 -2.43
N ASN A 13 1.37 14.17 -3.08
CA ASN A 13 1.28 15.10 -4.19
C ASN A 13 1.54 16.55 -3.76
N ALA A 14 1.03 16.97 -2.60
CA ALA A 14 1.26 18.32 -2.08
C ALA A 14 2.74 18.59 -1.79
N LEU A 15 3.46 17.62 -1.22
CA LEU A 15 4.89 17.74 -0.94
C LEU A 15 5.74 17.74 -2.22
N LEU A 16 5.40 16.92 -3.22
CA LEU A 16 6.07 16.97 -4.52
C LEU A 16 5.83 18.30 -5.24
N GLU A 17 4.59 18.81 -5.23
CA GLU A 17 4.28 20.11 -5.83
C GLU A 17 5.07 21.24 -5.15
N GLN A 18 5.06 21.28 -3.82
CA GLN A 18 5.79 22.30 -3.07
C GLN A 18 7.30 22.23 -3.36
N HIS A 19 7.91 21.07 -3.10
CA HIS A 19 9.37 20.96 -3.07
C HIS A 19 10.01 20.80 -4.45
N LEU A 20 9.34 20.15 -5.40
CA LEU A 20 9.93 19.87 -6.72
C LEU A 20 9.45 20.88 -7.76
N VAL A 21 8.15 21.18 -7.81
CA VAL A 21 7.62 22.11 -8.82
C VAL A 21 7.88 23.56 -8.42
N ARG A 22 7.43 23.99 -7.24
CA ARG A 22 7.48 25.41 -6.84
C ARG A 22 8.87 25.85 -6.38
N GLU A 23 9.51 25.08 -5.50
CA GLU A 23 10.81 25.46 -4.93
C GLU A 23 11.99 25.19 -5.88
N ARG A 24 11.97 24.06 -6.62
CA ARG A 24 13.07 23.67 -7.53
C ARG A 24 12.81 23.94 -9.01
N GLY A 25 11.56 24.26 -9.39
CA GLY A 25 11.20 24.55 -10.78
C GLY A 25 11.06 23.32 -11.68
N PHE A 26 11.04 22.10 -11.14
CA PHE A 26 10.96 20.84 -11.90
C PHE A 26 9.53 20.59 -12.38
N GLN A 27 9.17 21.21 -13.52
CA GLN A 27 7.81 21.18 -14.06
C GLN A 27 7.33 19.78 -14.46
N GLU A 28 8.22 18.83 -14.70
CA GLU A 28 7.87 17.44 -14.97
C GLU A 28 7.08 16.79 -13.83
N PHE A 29 7.26 17.24 -12.58
CA PHE A 29 6.51 16.76 -11.42
C PHE A 29 5.11 17.39 -11.28
N SER A 30 4.72 18.29 -12.19
CA SER A 30 3.33 18.77 -12.29
C SER A 30 2.41 17.77 -13.00
N VAL A 31 2.98 16.72 -13.61
CA VAL A 31 2.24 15.65 -14.28
C VAL A 31 2.53 14.33 -13.57
N TYR A 32 1.49 13.54 -13.33
CA TYR A 32 1.60 12.22 -12.70
C TYR A 32 1.31 11.11 -13.72
N PRO A 33 2.31 10.38 -14.23
CA PRO A 33 2.08 9.27 -15.15
C PRO A 33 1.66 8.01 -14.36
N LEU A 34 0.41 7.58 -14.54
CA LEU A 34 -0.17 6.45 -13.81
C LEU A 34 0.64 5.15 -13.96
N PHE A 35 1.11 4.84 -15.18
CA PHE A 35 1.94 3.67 -15.45
C PHE A 35 3.42 4.04 -15.38
N SER A 36 3.91 4.31 -14.18
CA SER A 36 5.31 4.63 -13.95
C SER A 36 5.82 4.10 -12.61
N PRO A 37 7.15 4.05 -12.42
CA PRO A 37 7.74 3.74 -11.11
C PRO A 37 7.31 4.69 -10.00
N GLN A 38 6.81 5.89 -10.32
CA GLN A 38 6.26 6.82 -9.33
C GLN A 38 5.02 6.24 -8.64
N SER A 39 4.17 5.49 -9.36
CA SER A 39 3.00 4.85 -8.78
C SER A 39 3.32 3.75 -7.78
N LEU A 40 4.44 3.05 -7.96
CA LEU A 40 4.91 2.08 -6.98
C LEU A 40 5.23 2.78 -5.64
N LEU A 41 5.85 3.96 -5.69
CA LEU A 41 6.14 4.76 -4.49
C LEU A 41 4.89 5.43 -3.92
N ALA A 42 4.04 6.02 -4.76
CA ALA A 42 2.83 6.71 -4.31
C ALA A 42 1.86 5.76 -3.61
N GLU A 43 1.55 4.60 -4.22
CA GLU A 43 0.68 3.58 -3.61
C GLU A 43 1.34 2.95 -2.38
N GLY A 44 2.65 2.67 -2.46
CA GLY A 44 3.40 2.12 -1.34
C GLY A 44 3.41 3.02 -0.11
N THR A 45 3.66 4.31 -0.32
CA THR A 45 3.62 5.33 0.74
C THR A 45 2.21 5.59 1.24
N ALA A 46 1.20 5.56 0.38
CA ALA A 46 -0.20 5.71 0.79
C ALA A 46 -0.68 4.55 1.69
N ASN A 47 -0.29 3.31 1.37
CA ASN A 47 -0.57 2.14 2.21
C ASN A 47 0.23 2.15 3.50
N TYR A 48 1.55 2.34 3.42
CA TYR A 48 2.41 2.36 4.61
C TYR A 48 2.11 3.53 5.54
N GLY A 49 1.72 4.69 5.00
CA GLY A 49 1.34 5.87 5.76
C GLY A 49 0.20 5.64 6.76
N ILE A 50 -0.65 4.63 6.54
CA ILE A 50 -1.65 4.19 7.53
C ILE A 50 -0.97 3.70 8.80
N ARG A 51 0.10 2.92 8.69
CA ARG A 51 0.86 2.38 9.84
C ARG A 51 1.66 3.46 10.56
N VAL A 52 2.09 4.48 9.82
CA VAL A 52 2.78 5.65 10.40
C VAL A 52 1.79 6.49 11.22
N ALA A 53 0.57 6.71 10.72
CA ALA A 53 -0.46 7.47 11.41
C ALA A 53 -1.14 6.69 12.54
N PHE A 54 -1.29 5.38 12.38
CA PHE A 54 -1.96 4.49 13.32
C PHE A 54 -1.11 3.23 13.54
N PRO A 55 -0.13 3.28 14.45
CA PRO A 55 0.62 2.11 14.87
C PRO A 55 -0.32 1.01 15.38
N GLU A 56 0.04 -0.25 15.17
CA GLU A 56 -0.88 -1.40 15.31
C GLU A 56 -1.57 -1.48 16.69
N GLY A 57 -0.82 -1.26 17.78
CA GLY A 57 -1.37 -1.28 19.13
C GLY A 57 -2.40 -0.17 19.37
N GLU A 58 -2.02 1.08 19.06
CA GLU A 58 -2.90 2.24 19.22
C GLU A 58 -4.14 2.14 18.32
N ARG A 59 -3.97 1.63 17.09
CA ARG A 59 -5.08 1.39 16.17
C ARG A 59 -6.07 0.39 16.75
N LEU A 60 -5.58 -0.76 17.20
CA LEU A 60 -6.44 -1.80 17.77
C LEU A 60 -7.22 -1.27 18.97
N GLU A 61 -6.55 -0.56 19.89
CA GLU A 61 -7.18 0.05 21.06
C GLU A 61 -8.25 1.06 20.66
N PHE A 62 -7.92 2.02 19.79
CA PHE A 62 -8.86 3.04 19.34
C PHE A 62 -10.08 2.44 18.64
N GLU A 63 -9.86 1.50 17.72
CA GLU A 63 -10.97 0.88 17.00
C GLU A 63 -11.84 0.02 17.93
N ARG A 64 -11.23 -0.77 18.82
CA ARG A 64 -11.94 -1.59 19.81
C ARG A 64 -12.80 -0.73 20.73
N ASP A 65 -12.24 0.34 21.27
CA ASP A 65 -12.87 1.10 22.35
C ASP A 65 -13.81 2.21 21.83
N VAL A 66 -13.63 2.64 20.58
CA VAL A 66 -14.39 3.76 20.00
C VAL A 66 -15.22 3.32 18.78
N LEU A 67 -14.57 2.81 17.73
CA LEU A 67 -15.25 2.59 16.45
C LEU A 67 -16.19 1.37 16.46
N PHE A 68 -15.77 0.26 17.09
CA PHE A 68 -16.57 -0.96 17.18
C PHE A 68 -17.91 -0.69 17.91
N PRO A 69 -17.92 -0.06 19.10
CA PRO A 69 -19.17 0.33 19.76
C PRO A 69 -20.06 1.23 18.90
N LEU A 70 -19.48 2.25 18.24
CA LEU A 70 -20.23 3.17 17.38
C LEU A 70 -20.86 2.46 16.17
N ALA A 71 -20.22 1.41 15.67
CA ALA A 71 -20.72 0.58 14.58
C ALA A 71 -21.68 -0.54 15.05
N GLY A 72 -21.92 -0.67 16.37
CA GLY A 72 -22.73 -1.77 16.94
C GLY A 72 -22.04 -3.14 16.85
N ILE A 73 -20.72 -3.17 16.73
CA ILE A 73 -19.90 -4.39 16.66
C ILE A 73 -19.33 -4.66 18.06
N ASP A 74 -19.38 -5.93 18.49
CA ASP A 74 -18.83 -6.38 19.77
C ASP A 74 -17.30 -6.13 19.84
N PRO A 75 -16.81 -5.26 20.76
CA PRO A 75 -15.38 -4.97 20.93
C PRO A 75 -14.51 -6.20 21.23
N GLN A 76 -15.07 -7.25 21.85
CA GLN A 76 -14.31 -8.46 22.16
C GLN A 76 -13.83 -9.19 20.90
N LYS A 77 -14.48 -8.94 19.76
CA LYS A 77 -14.10 -9.52 18.46
C LYS A 77 -12.90 -8.80 17.81
N ALA A 78 -12.53 -7.62 18.28
CA ALA A 78 -11.50 -6.79 17.63
C ALA A 78 -10.16 -7.54 17.52
N GLY A 79 -9.70 -8.18 18.59
CA GLY A 79 -8.43 -8.91 18.58
C GLY A 79 -8.41 -10.05 17.56
N GLY A 80 -9.44 -10.91 17.56
CA GLY A 80 -9.55 -12.01 16.60
C GLY A 80 -9.74 -11.54 15.15
N TYR A 81 -10.48 -10.45 14.95
CA TYR A 81 -10.66 -9.82 13.65
C TYR A 81 -9.32 -9.34 13.06
N TYR A 82 -8.53 -8.63 13.84
CA TYR A 82 -7.22 -8.13 13.41
C TYR A 82 -6.20 -9.24 13.15
N GLN A 83 -6.18 -10.28 14.00
CA GLN A 83 -5.37 -11.48 13.75
C GLN A 83 -5.74 -12.15 12.41
N ALA A 84 -7.04 -12.28 12.11
CA ALA A 84 -7.48 -12.82 10.84
C ALA A 84 -7.03 -11.93 9.65
N LEU A 85 -7.17 -10.61 9.77
CA LEU A 85 -6.69 -9.68 8.75
C LEU A 85 -5.19 -9.77 8.50
N ASP A 86 -4.37 -9.96 9.53
CA ASP A 86 -2.92 -10.10 9.38
C ASP A 86 -2.52 -11.41 8.70
N ILE A 87 -3.22 -12.51 9.00
CA ILE A 87 -3.03 -13.78 8.28
C ILE A 87 -3.42 -13.61 6.80
N LEU A 88 -4.58 -13.01 6.54
CA LEU A 88 -5.04 -12.74 5.17
C LEU A 88 -4.09 -11.80 4.41
N ARG A 89 -3.43 -10.88 5.11
CA ARG A 89 -2.41 -9.99 4.55
C ARG A 89 -1.24 -10.75 3.93
N GLY A 90 -0.88 -11.90 4.49
CA GLY A 90 0.13 -12.81 3.94
C GLY A 90 -0.23 -13.40 2.58
N LEU A 91 -1.52 -13.42 2.23
CA LEU A 91 -2.01 -13.96 0.95
C LEU A 91 -1.97 -12.94 -0.20
N ARG A 92 -1.64 -11.67 0.07
CA ARG A 92 -1.74 -10.57 -0.92
C ARG A 92 -0.92 -10.81 -2.20
N TYR A 93 0.16 -11.60 -2.13
CA TYR A 93 0.97 -11.94 -3.31
C TYR A 93 0.33 -13.01 -4.21
N ALA A 94 -0.64 -13.78 -3.71
CA ALA A 94 -1.40 -14.70 -4.56
C ALA A 94 -2.07 -13.97 -5.74
N GLY A 95 -2.51 -12.73 -5.52
CA GLY A 95 -3.05 -11.88 -6.58
C GLY A 95 -2.01 -11.43 -7.61
N ASN A 96 -0.75 -11.22 -7.20
CA ASN A 96 0.32 -10.88 -8.13
C ASN A 96 0.70 -12.07 -9.01
N GLU A 97 0.73 -13.27 -8.43
CA GLU A 97 0.99 -14.50 -9.20
C GLU A 97 -0.16 -14.83 -10.16
N ALA A 98 -1.41 -14.64 -9.74
CA ALA A 98 -2.57 -14.74 -10.62
C ALA A 98 -2.46 -13.76 -11.80
N ALA A 99 -2.16 -12.50 -11.51
CA ALA A 99 -1.95 -11.48 -12.53
C ALA A 99 -0.81 -11.90 -13.46
N ARG A 100 0.37 -12.25 -12.95
CA ARG A 100 1.51 -12.66 -13.78
C ARG A 100 1.16 -13.82 -14.70
N ALA A 101 0.57 -14.90 -14.18
CA ALA A 101 0.21 -16.07 -14.98
C ALA A 101 -0.82 -15.73 -16.07
N TYR A 102 -1.84 -14.93 -15.74
CA TYR A 102 -2.87 -14.49 -16.68
C TYR A 102 -2.31 -13.55 -17.76
N LEU A 103 -1.53 -12.55 -17.35
CA LEU A 103 -0.92 -11.56 -18.24
C LEU A 103 0.10 -12.17 -19.19
N ASP A 104 0.80 -13.23 -18.75
CA ASP A 104 1.74 -13.99 -19.56
C ASP A 104 1.03 -15.01 -20.47
N GLY A 105 -0.30 -15.10 -20.42
CA GLY A 105 -1.11 -16.03 -21.23
C GLY A 105 -0.95 -17.50 -20.84
N ARG A 106 -0.46 -17.80 -19.63
CA ARG A 106 -0.28 -19.17 -19.13
C ARG A 106 -1.57 -19.77 -18.59
N ILE A 107 -2.49 -18.92 -18.15
CA ILE A 107 -3.83 -19.29 -17.70
C ILE A 107 -4.84 -18.31 -18.30
N ASP A 108 -6.09 -18.76 -18.46
CA ASP A 108 -7.18 -17.91 -18.92
C ASP A 108 -7.84 -17.10 -17.77
N ALA A 109 -8.86 -16.30 -18.11
CA ALA A 109 -9.56 -15.46 -17.14
C ALA A 109 -10.32 -16.26 -16.07
N GLN A 110 -10.89 -17.42 -16.44
CA GLN A 110 -11.63 -18.28 -15.51
C GLN A 110 -10.67 -18.97 -14.54
N GLU A 111 -9.54 -19.45 -15.04
CA GLU A 111 -8.46 -20.02 -14.23
C GLU A 111 -7.84 -18.98 -13.29
N ALA A 112 -7.67 -17.75 -13.75
CA ALA A 112 -7.20 -16.64 -12.90
C ALA A 112 -8.20 -16.30 -11.79
N ALA A 113 -9.51 -16.28 -12.07
CA ALA A 113 -10.54 -16.09 -11.06
C ALA A 113 -10.53 -17.23 -10.04
N ALA A 114 -10.49 -18.48 -10.50
CA ALA A 114 -10.41 -19.66 -9.63
C ALA A 114 -9.14 -19.66 -8.74
N TRP A 115 -8.01 -19.19 -9.27
CA TRP A 115 -6.79 -18.98 -8.48
C TRP A 115 -7.03 -17.98 -7.35
N LEU A 116 -7.64 -16.84 -7.64
CA LEU A 116 -7.94 -15.81 -6.64
C LEU A 116 -8.93 -16.31 -5.58
N GLU A 117 -9.93 -17.09 -5.95
CA GLU A 117 -10.83 -17.73 -4.98
C GLU A 117 -10.07 -18.65 -4.04
N ARG A 118 -9.23 -19.53 -4.60
CA ARG A 118 -8.53 -20.55 -3.84
C ARG A 118 -7.44 -19.99 -2.94
N PHE A 119 -6.63 -19.07 -3.47
CA PHE A 119 -5.37 -18.66 -2.82
C PHE A 119 -5.42 -17.25 -2.23
N ALA A 120 -6.30 -16.38 -2.73
CA ALA A 120 -6.54 -15.05 -2.15
C ALA A 120 -7.83 -14.97 -1.34
N LEU A 121 -8.57 -16.09 -1.21
CA LEU A 121 -9.84 -16.19 -0.48
C LEU A 121 -10.85 -15.12 -0.91
N SER A 122 -10.82 -14.77 -2.20
CA SER A 122 -11.72 -13.78 -2.79
C SER A 122 -13.01 -14.47 -3.23
N PRO A 123 -14.20 -13.95 -2.93
CA PRO A 123 -15.43 -14.45 -3.54
C PRO A 123 -15.37 -14.38 -5.08
N LEU A 124 -16.02 -15.32 -5.79
CA LEU A 124 -15.97 -15.39 -7.26
C LEU A 124 -16.24 -14.06 -7.97
N ASP A 125 -17.29 -13.34 -7.58
CA ASP A 125 -17.66 -12.05 -8.18
C ASP A 125 -16.54 -11.00 -8.05
N ARG A 126 -15.87 -10.96 -6.89
CA ARG A 126 -14.69 -10.13 -6.62
C ARG A 126 -13.46 -10.63 -7.39
N ALA A 127 -13.28 -11.94 -7.51
CA ALA A 127 -12.18 -12.53 -8.26
C ALA A 127 -12.29 -12.17 -9.75
N GLU A 128 -13.47 -12.32 -10.36
CA GLU A 128 -13.74 -11.91 -11.74
C GLU A 128 -13.56 -10.39 -11.93
N GLN A 129 -14.00 -9.58 -10.97
CA GLN A 129 -13.75 -8.13 -10.99
C GLN A 129 -12.26 -7.83 -10.96
N ARG A 130 -11.48 -8.56 -10.17
CA ARG A 130 -10.03 -8.41 -10.08
C ARG A 130 -9.34 -8.82 -11.38
N VAL A 131 -9.82 -9.84 -12.09
CA VAL A 131 -9.31 -10.20 -13.43
C VAL A 131 -9.56 -9.06 -14.43
N ARG A 132 -10.76 -8.45 -14.43
CA ARG A 132 -11.03 -7.24 -15.26
C ARG A 132 -10.11 -6.06 -14.89
N PHE A 133 -9.75 -5.94 -13.61
CA PHE A 133 -8.77 -4.96 -13.16
C PHE A 133 -7.37 -5.27 -13.74
N PHE A 134 -6.96 -6.55 -13.80
CA PHE A 134 -5.73 -6.95 -14.48
C PHE A 134 -5.75 -6.56 -15.96
N ASP A 135 -6.92 -6.65 -16.61
CA ASP A 135 -7.05 -6.22 -18.01
C ASP A 135 -6.81 -4.73 -18.22
N ARG A 136 -7.36 -3.92 -17.32
CA ARG A 136 -7.24 -2.46 -17.43
C ARG A 136 -5.88 -1.94 -16.98
N TYR A 137 -5.34 -2.48 -15.89
CA TYR A 137 -4.21 -1.89 -15.16
C TYR A 137 -2.94 -2.74 -15.21
N ARG A 138 -3.01 -3.97 -15.71
CA ARG A 138 -1.85 -4.82 -16.03
C ARG A 138 -0.91 -4.94 -14.81
N SER A 139 0.37 -4.60 -14.97
CA SER A 139 1.39 -4.67 -13.92
C SER A 139 1.19 -3.67 -12.78
N TYR A 140 0.33 -2.66 -12.91
CA TYR A 140 0.04 -1.69 -11.86
C TYR A 140 -0.39 -2.35 -10.54
N VAL A 141 -0.98 -3.55 -10.60
CA VAL A 141 -1.46 -4.28 -9.43
C VAL A 141 -0.39 -4.53 -8.37
N ILE A 142 0.90 -4.55 -8.75
CA ILE A 142 2.02 -4.74 -7.83
C ILE A 142 2.24 -3.51 -6.93
N ASN A 143 1.75 -2.35 -7.34
CA ASN A 143 1.98 -1.10 -6.63
C ASN A 143 1.43 -1.13 -5.20
N TYR A 144 0.35 -1.90 -4.98
CA TYR A 144 -0.32 -1.97 -3.68
C TYR A 144 0.45 -2.77 -2.62
N ASN A 145 0.98 -3.96 -2.98
CA ASN A 145 1.64 -4.84 -2.02
C ASN A 145 3.17 -4.68 -2.05
N LEU A 146 3.78 -4.84 -3.22
CA LEU A 146 5.23 -4.69 -3.36
C LEU A 146 5.65 -3.26 -3.04
N GLY A 147 4.86 -2.26 -3.43
CA GLY A 147 5.12 -0.86 -3.08
C GLY A 147 5.09 -0.64 -1.57
N GLU A 148 4.07 -1.17 -0.88
CA GLU A 148 3.97 -1.05 0.59
C GLU A 148 5.17 -1.72 1.27
N ASP A 149 5.53 -2.94 0.85
CA ASP A 149 6.64 -3.69 1.46
C ASP A 149 7.99 -3.00 1.23
N LEU A 150 8.23 -2.45 0.02
CA LEU A 150 9.45 -1.70 -0.29
C LEU A 150 9.57 -0.43 0.56
N VAL A 151 8.48 0.33 0.68
CA VAL A 151 8.47 1.56 1.49
C VAL A 151 8.64 1.21 2.96
N ALA A 152 7.93 0.20 3.46
CA ALA A 152 8.06 -0.24 4.83
C ALA A 152 9.50 -0.66 5.15
N ALA A 153 10.11 -1.51 4.32
CA ALA A 153 11.48 -1.95 4.51
C ALA A 153 12.46 -0.78 4.55
N TYR A 154 12.34 0.17 3.61
CA TYR A 154 13.19 1.37 3.57
C TYR A 154 13.04 2.23 4.83
N VAL A 155 11.79 2.53 5.22
CA VAL A 155 11.54 3.41 6.36
C VAL A 155 12.01 2.77 7.66
N GLU A 156 11.68 1.51 7.92
CA GLU A 156 12.08 0.84 9.16
C GLU A 156 13.61 0.64 9.23
N ALA A 157 14.28 0.32 8.11
CA ALA A 157 15.75 0.22 8.09
C ALA A 157 16.44 1.57 8.34
N THR A 158 15.87 2.67 7.84
CA THR A 158 16.46 4.02 7.95
C THR A 158 16.12 4.70 9.28
N ALA A 159 14.95 4.41 9.85
CA ALA A 159 14.52 4.99 11.11
C ALA A 159 15.21 4.35 12.32
N GLY A 160 15.72 3.12 12.20
CA GLY A 160 16.38 2.40 13.29
C GLY A 160 15.40 1.61 14.16
N PRO A 161 15.76 1.26 15.41
CA PRO A 161 14.99 0.33 16.24
C PRO A 161 13.50 0.69 16.34
N ALA A 162 12.65 -0.34 16.34
CA ALA A 162 11.20 -0.23 16.43
C ALA A 162 10.78 0.44 17.75
N GLY A 163 10.65 1.78 17.72
CA GLY A 163 10.28 2.56 18.89
C GLY A 163 10.33 4.08 18.70
N ASP A 164 11.13 4.57 17.74
CA ASP A 164 11.21 6.01 17.46
C ASP A 164 10.16 6.44 16.41
N ALA A 165 8.96 6.74 16.89
CA ALA A 165 7.86 7.22 16.06
C ALA A 165 8.20 8.54 15.35
N ASP A 166 8.89 9.45 16.02
CA ASP A 166 9.30 10.74 15.46
C ASP A 166 10.29 10.54 14.31
N ARG A 167 11.26 9.65 14.48
CA ARG A 167 12.21 9.33 13.42
C ARG A 167 11.52 8.67 12.23
N ARG A 168 10.55 7.77 12.45
CA ARG A 168 9.74 7.19 11.36
C ARG A 168 9.00 8.28 10.58
N TRP A 169 8.37 9.23 11.26
CA TRP A 169 7.71 10.37 10.63
C TRP A 169 8.68 11.24 9.82
N GLN A 170 9.88 11.50 10.35
CA GLN A 170 10.91 12.26 9.64
C GLN A 170 11.35 11.57 8.34
N VAL A 171 11.72 10.29 8.42
CA VAL A 171 12.14 9.50 7.25
C VAL A 171 11.01 9.40 6.22
N PHE A 172 9.77 9.20 6.68
CA PHE A 172 8.61 9.14 5.80
C PHE A 172 8.39 10.48 5.10
N LYS A 173 8.45 11.61 5.81
CA LYS A 173 8.35 12.95 5.21
C LYS A 173 9.46 13.21 4.19
N GLU A 174 10.71 12.84 4.49
CA GLU A 174 11.84 12.96 3.57
C GLU A 174 11.60 12.16 2.28
N LEU A 175 11.05 10.93 2.40
CA LEU A 175 10.69 10.10 1.26
C LEU A 175 9.62 10.76 0.38
N LEU A 176 8.56 11.35 0.97
CA LEU A 176 7.50 12.04 0.22
C LEU A 176 7.96 13.35 -0.44
N SER A 177 9.06 13.94 0.03
CA SER A 177 9.52 15.28 -0.37
C SER A 177 10.70 15.27 -1.34
N THR A 178 11.23 14.09 -1.68
CA THR A 178 12.42 13.97 -2.53
C THR A 178 12.14 13.16 -3.80
N PRO A 179 12.80 13.49 -4.92
CA PRO A 179 12.69 12.67 -6.13
C PRO A 179 13.41 11.35 -5.87
N ARG A 180 12.65 10.26 -5.76
CA ARG A 180 13.17 8.91 -5.51
C ARG A 180 12.73 7.96 -6.61
N LEU A 181 13.61 7.00 -6.92
CA LEU A 181 13.29 5.85 -7.74
C LEU A 181 13.12 4.63 -6.82
N PRO A 182 12.25 3.66 -7.16
CA PRO A 182 12.10 2.44 -6.36
C PRO A 182 13.41 1.69 -6.12
N SER A 183 14.34 1.69 -7.09
CA SER A 183 15.66 1.06 -6.93
C SER A 183 16.50 1.68 -5.81
N GLY A 184 16.26 2.95 -5.49
CA GLY A 184 16.95 3.65 -4.39
C GLY A 184 16.41 3.32 -3.00
N LEU A 185 15.33 2.55 -2.90
CA LEU A 185 14.78 2.06 -1.62
C LEU A 185 15.33 0.68 -1.25
N VAL A 186 15.93 -0.02 -2.21
CA VAL A 186 16.54 -1.34 -2.01
C VAL A 186 17.98 -1.15 -1.53
N PRO A 187 18.45 -1.91 -0.52
CA PRO A 187 19.86 -1.90 -0.15
C PRO A 187 20.74 -2.25 -1.37
N PRO A 188 21.94 -1.66 -1.51
CA PRO A 188 22.87 -2.08 -2.54
C PRO A 188 23.20 -3.58 -2.38
N SER A 189 23.13 -4.31 -3.50
CA SER A 189 23.47 -5.73 -3.62
C SER A 189 24.96 -5.98 -3.50
#